data_AF-A0A0C3C4L1-F1
#
_entry.id   AF-A0A0C3C4L1-F1
#
_cell.length_a   1.000
_cell.length_b   1.000
_cell.length_c   1.000
_cell.angle_alpha   90.00
_cell.angle_beta   90.00
_cell.angle_gamma   90.00
#
_symmetry.space_group_name_H-M   'P 1'
#
loop_
_entity.id
_entity.type
_entity.pdbx_description
1 polymer ?
#
loop_
_entity_poly.entity_id
_entity_poly.type
_entity_poly.pdbx_seq_one_letter_code
_entity_poly.pdbx_strand_id
1 'polypeptide(L)'
;MGSMADPSKGPAVRTMIQGSPTIARNLLLSCVGDWGQANWHKIMAWITQEFCERCGPESRTCIWSVRGGGMDSMTMVHSGEAQTAITTPAAILATALKGTGFFTGQPPMSGLRGLAVIPQNDRLVLGLDPSLGCKTFADIREKKPKMKIAMGPDTGDSQIGYLAHRYLEAHGVAVKDILAWGGEVVFGNRPEECLLPCHDLAQGFTAVLQEALTTPWWGDLVDGPRKFIPIPGEP
;
A
#
# COMPACT_ATOMS: atom_id res chain seq x y z
N MET A 1 -54.14 20.13 11.88
CA MET A 1 -53.52 18.95 11.24
C MET A 1 -52.76 18.21 12.33
N GLY A 2 -53.27 17.06 12.76
CA GLY A 2 -52.65 16.29 13.84
C GLY A 2 -51.34 15.67 13.38
N SER A 3 -50.27 15.86 14.16
CA SER A 3 -49.00 15.17 13.99
C SER A 3 -49.25 13.65 14.04
N MET A 4 -49.13 12.95 12.90
CA MET A 4 -49.10 11.50 12.90
C MET A 4 -47.90 11.05 13.75
N ALA A 5 -48.14 10.15 14.71
CA ALA A 5 -47.07 9.55 15.49
C ALA A 5 -46.10 8.84 14.53
N ASP A 6 -44.80 9.06 14.75
CA ASP A 6 -43.73 8.43 13.97
C ASP A 6 -43.84 6.90 14.09
N PRO A 7 -44.16 6.18 13.00
CA PRO A 7 -44.37 4.73 13.05
C PRO A 7 -43.09 3.95 13.37
N SER A 8 -41.92 4.62 13.36
CA SER A 8 -40.65 4.05 13.81
C SER A 8 -40.45 4.08 15.33
N LYS A 9 -41.40 4.64 16.09
CA LYS A 9 -41.33 4.76 17.55
C LYS A 9 -42.49 4.03 18.21
N GLY A 10 -42.20 2.90 18.85
CA GLY A 10 -43.17 2.13 19.62
C GLY A 10 -42.51 0.99 20.38
N PRO A 11 -43.18 0.43 21.41
CA PRO A 11 -42.62 -0.65 22.24
C PRO A 11 -42.33 -1.95 21.46
N ALA A 12 -42.95 -2.11 20.29
CA ALA A 12 -42.73 -3.22 19.37
C ALA A 12 -41.71 -2.92 18.26
N VAL A 13 -41.19 -1.68 18.17
CA VAL A 13 -40.19 -1.31 17.17
C VAL A 13 -38.81 -1.55 17.76
N ARG A 14 -38.01 -2.37 17.09
CA ARG A 14 -36.61 -2.63 17.46
C ARG A 14 -35.71 -2.25 16.30
N THR A 15 -34.64 -1.54 16.62
CA THR A 15 -33.53 -1.31 15.67
C THR A 15 -32.58 -2.49 15.75
N MET A 16 -32.16 -3.01 14.59
CA MET A 16 -31.29 -4.19 14.50
C MET A 16 -29.90 -3.96 15.13
N ILE A 17 -29.42 -2.71 15.14
CA ILE A 17 -28.12 -2.35 15.71
C ILE A 17 -28.37 -1.62 17.03
N GLN A 18 -28.07 -2.27 18.16
CA GLN A 18 -28.09 -1.69 19.50
C GLN A 18 -26.72 -1.86 20.17
N GLY A 19 -26.29 -0.85 20.93
CA GLY A 19 -25.09 -0.93 21.77
C GLY A 19 -23.76 -0.58 21.10
N SER A 20 -23.75 -0.19 19.83
CA SER A 20 -22.54 0.31 19.16
C SER A 20 -22.18 1.73 19.63
N PRO A 21 -20.88 2.10 19.63
CA PRO A 21 -20.48 3.49 19.88
C PRO A 21 -21.12 4.46 18.88
N THR A 22 -21.63 5.59 19.38
CA THR A 22 -22.23 6.65 18.55
C THR A 22 -21.72 8.03 18.94
N ILE A 23 -21.80 8.97 18.00
CA ILE A 23 -21.47 10.39 18.19
C ILE A 23 -22.72 11.20 17.82
N ALA A 24 -23.32 11.90 18.78
CA ALA A 24 -24.57 12.66 18.52
C ALA A 24 -24.40 13.89 17.60
N ARG A 25 -23.16 14.33 17.36
CA ARG A 25 -22.85 15.56 16.60
C ARG A 25 -22.79 15.27 15.10
N ASN A 26 -23.11 16.28 14.29
CA ASN A 26 -22.84 16.28 12.85
C ASN A 26 -21.36 16.55 12.61
N LEU A 27 -20.68 15.65 11.90
CA LEU A 27 -19.24 15.72 11.69
C LEU A 27 -18.88 15.58 10.21
N LEU A 28 -17.84 16.30 9.78
CA LEU A 28 -17.15 16.06 8.53
C LEU A 28 -15.87 15.26 8.83
N LEU A 29 -15.69 14.13 8.15
CA LEU A 29 -14.46 13.34 8.19
C LEU A 29 -13.79 13.32 6.82
N SER A 30 -12.63 13.94 6.69
CA SER A 30 -11.78 13.85 5.51
C SER A 30 -10.76 12.72 5.66
N CYS A 31 -10.79 11.82 4.69
CA CYS A 31 -9.96 10.63 4.62
C CYS A 31 -9.06 10.71 3.39
N VAL A 32 -7.85 10.17 3.47
CA VAL A 32 -6.99 9.93 2.29
C VAL A 32 -7.07 8.47 1.92
N GLY A 33 -7.52 8.19 0.69
CA GLY A 33 -7.46 6.86 0.09
C GLY A 33 -6.15 6.65 -0.68
N ASP A 34 -6.16 5.70 -1.61
CA ASP A 34 -5.10 5.51 -2.61
C ASP A 34 -5.42 6.32 -3.89
N TRP A 35 -4.90 5.90 -5.05
CA TRP A 35 -5.19 6.50 -6.36
C TRP A 35 -6.61 6.25 -6.90
N GLY A 36 -7.50 5.66 -6.10
CA GLY A 36 -8.93 5.49 -6.37
C GLY A 36 -9.30 4.07 -6.82
N GLN A 37 -8.33 3.23 -7.16
CA GLN A 37 -8.57 1.86 -7.65
C GLN A 37 -8.20 0.80 -6.61
N ALA A 38 -7.26 1.10 -5.72
CA ALA A 38 -6.70 0.13 -4.79
C ALA A 38 -7.63 -0.08 -3.58
N ASN A 39 -7.18 -0.91 -2.63
CA ASN A 39 -7.97 -1.34 -1.51
C ASN A 39 -8.19 -0.26 -0.45
N TRP A 40 -7.31 0.73 -0.32
CA TRP A 40 -7.44 1.77 0.71
C TRP A 40 -8.64 2.66 0.44
N HIS A 41 -8.87 3.02 -0.82
CA HIS A 41 -10.02 3.83 -1.21
C HIS A 41 -11.33 3.08 -0.94
N LYS A 42 -11.36 1.76 -1.17
CA LYS A 42 -12.51 0.90 -0.84
C LYS A 42 -12.74 0.78 0.67
N ILE A 43 -11.66 0.63 1.44
CA ILE A 43 -11.74 0.62 2.92
C ILE A 43 -12.31 1.95 3.43
N MET A 44 -11.88 3.08 2.86
CA MET A 44 -12.43 4.38 3.25
C MET A 44 -13.93 4.49 2.94
N ALA A 45 -14.41 3.89 1.86
CA ALA A 45 -15.85 3.82 1.57
C ALA A 45 -16.63 2.97 2.60
N TRP A 46 -16.05 1.89 3.12
CA TRP A 46 -16.65 1.14 4.24
C TRP A 46 -16.68 1.98 5.52
N ILE A 47 -15.59 2.70 5.81
CA ILE A 47 -15.53 3.63 6.96
C ILE A 47 -16.58 4.73 6.82
N THR A 48 -16.83 5.25 5.61
CA THR A 48 -17.91 6.20 5.34
C THR A 48 -19.25 5.69 5.81
N GLN A 49 -19.63 4.47 5.42
CA GLN A 49 -20.90 3.88 5.84
C GLN A 49 -20.98 3.79 7.37
N GLU A 50 -19.97 3.19 7.99
CA GLU A 50 -19.95 2.95 9.43
C GLU A 50 -19.98 4.27 10.23
N PHE A 51 -19.27 5.29 9.76
CA PHE A 51 -19.21 6.62 10.36
C PHE A 51 -20.54 7.36 10.25
N CYS A 52 -21.13 7.43 9.06
CA CYS A 52 -22.38 8.16 8.82
C CYS A 52 -23.56 7.51 9.55
N GLU A 53 -23.59 6.18 9.68
CA GLU A 53 -24.63 5.47 10.44
C GLU A 53 -24.52 5.68 11.97
N ARG A 54 -23.36 6.12 12.47
CA ARG A 54 -23.08 6.28 13.91
C ARG A 54 -22.90 7.72 14.37
N CYS A 55 -22.91 8.67 13.43
CA CYS A 55 -22.79 10.10 13.73
C CYS A 55 -24.14 10.81 13.55
N GLY A 56 -24.18 12.12 13.86
CA GLY A 56 -25.38 12.93 13.63
C GLY A 56 -25.82 12.92 12.15
N PRO A 57 -27.10 13.14 11.84
CA PRO A 57 -27.71 12.87 10.53
C PRO A 57 -27.16 13.70 9.37
N GLU A 58 -26.44 14.80 9.63
CA GLU A 58 -25.78 15.60 8.59
C GLU A 58 -24.29 15.27 8.44
N SER A 59 -23.82 14.23 9.13
CA SER A 59 -22.44 13.80 9.02
C SER A 59 -22.13 13.28 7.63
N ARG A 60 -20.91 13.56 7.18
CA ARG A 60 -20.46 13.17 5.85
C ARG A 60 -18.97 12.94 5.86
N THR A 61 -18.50 12.22 4.85
CA THR A 61 -17.08 12.00 4.63
C THR A 61 -16.65 12.55 3.28
N CYS A 62 -15.37 12.89 3.13
CA CYS A 62 -14.73 12.97 1.82
C CYS A 62 -13.54 12.02 1.76
N ILE A 63 -13.29 11.44 0.59
CA ILE A 63 -12.14 10.56 0.34
C ILE A 63 -11.30 11.22 -0.74
N TRP A 64 -10.09 11.63 -0.39
CA TRP A 64 -9.13 12.17 -1.33
C TRP A 64 -8.41 11.04 -2.05
N SER A 65 -8.48 11.04 -3.39
CA SER A 65 -7.61 10.20 -4.21
C SER A 65 -6.29 10.91 -4.48
N VAL A 66 -5.17 10.21 -4.30
CA VAL A 66 -3.83 10.81 -4.40
C VAL A 66 -2.92 10.00 -5.33
N ARG A 67 -1.92 10.66 -5.90
CA ARG A 67 -0.93 10.01 -6.76
C ARG A 67 -0.03 9.06 -5.96
N GLY A 68 0.60 8.12 -6.67
CA GLY A 68 1.76 7.37 -6.16
C GLY A 68 1.50 6.40 -5.00
N GLY A 69 0.25 6.04 -4.69
CA GLY A 69 -0.01 5.05 -3.64
C GLY A 69 -0.19 5.59 -2.24
N GLY A 70 -0.65 6.84 -2.10
CA GLY A 70 -0.92 7.38 -0.76
C GLY A 70 0.32 7.92 -0.05
N MET A 71 1.38 8.23 -0.80
CA MET A 71 2.66 8.75 -0.30
C MET A 71 2.51 9.97 0.59
N ASP A 72 1.63 10.89 0.18
CA ASP A 72 1.40 12.16 0.87
C ASP A 72 0.42 12.02 2.03
N SER A 73 -0.20 10.84 2.22
CA SER A 73 -1.32 10.66 3.14
C SER A 73 -0.97 10.99 4.60
N MET A 74 0.20 10.57 5.08
CA MET A 74 0.68 10.92 6.41
C MET A 74 0.98 12.41 6.53
N THR A 75 1.54 13.03 5.48
CA THR A 75 1.81 14.47 5.44
C THR A 75 0.50 15.27 5.48
N MET A 76 -0.52 14.85 4.73
CA MET A 76 -1.84 15.47 4.71
C MET A 76 -2.54 15.37 6.08
N VAL A 77 -2.41 14.23 6.77
CA VAL A 77 -2.94 14.10 8.14
C VAL A 77 -2.15 14.96 9.11
N HIS A 78 -0.82 14.98 8.98
CA HIS A 78 0.04 15.78 9.85
C HIS A 78 -0.20 17.29 9.69
N SER A 79 -0.43 17.76 8.47
CA SER A 79 -0.70 19.17 8.15
C SER A 79 -2.14 19.60 8.47
N GLY A 80 -3.04 18.65 8.75
CA GLY A 80 -4.45 18.89 9.01
C GLY A 80 -5.33 19.02 7.76
N GLU A 81 -4.79 18.76 6.57
CA GLU A 81 -5.54 18.70 5.31
C GLU A 81 -6.53 17.51 5.28
N ALA A 82 -6.13 16.40 5.91
CA ALA A 82 -6.97 15.25 6.16
C ALA A 82 -7.04 14.90 7.65
N GLN A 83 -8.11 14.21 8.08
CA GLN A 83 -8.20 13.69 9.45
C GLN A 83 -7.70 12.26 9.58
N THR A 84 -7.80 11.44 8.53
CA THR A 84 -7.38 10.03 8.57
C THR A 84 -6.77 9.57 7.25
N ALA A 85 -5.91 8.55 7.34
CA ALA A 85 -5.26 7.91 6.21
C ALA A 85 -4.93 6.45 6.56
N ILE A 86 -4.68 5.64 5.54
CA ILE A 86 -4.02 4.33 5.67
C ILE A 86 -2.58 4.50 5.19
N THR A 87 -1.65 3.81 5.86
CA THR A 87 -0.26 3.70 5.42
C THR A 87 0.22 2.26 5.57
N THR A 88 1.12 1.84 4.70
CA THR A 88 1.78 0.54 4.74
C THR A 88 3.30 0.71 4.55
N PRO A 89 4.13 -0.14 5.17
CA PRO A 89 3.79 -1.07 6.25
C PRO A 89 3.53 -0.32 7.56
N ALA A 90 2.83 -0.92 8.53
CA ALA A 90 2.52 -0.29 9.82
C ALA A 90 3.76 0.26 10.56
N ALA A 91 4.93 -0.37 10.38
CA ALA A 91 6.19 0.06 10.96
C ALA A 91 6.65 1.46 10.47
N ILE A 92 6.18 1.93 9.31
CA ILE A 92 6.57 3.21 8.73
C ILE A 92 6.16 4.38 9.63
N LEU A 93 5.05 4.26 10.37
CA LEU A 93 4.59 5.28 11.32
C LEU A 93 5.64 5.62 12.37
N ALA A 94 6.37 4.63 12.89
CA ALA A 94 7.41 4.86 13.89
C ALA A 94 8.56 5.71 13.34
N THR A 95 8.87 5.58 12.04
CA THR A 95 9.89 6.39 11.38
C THR A 95 9.39 7.80 11.04
N ALA A 96 8.11 7.95 10.69
CA ALA A 96 7.48 9.26 10.47
C ALA A 96 7.46 10.11 11.75
N LEU A 97 7.12 9.50 12.89
CA LEU A 97 7.11 10.15 14.21
C LEU A 97 8.49 10.67 14.64
N LYS A 98 9.57 10.14 14.07
CA LYS A 98 10.97 10.49 14.40
C LYS A 98 11.68 11.28 13.31
N GLY A 99 11.10 11.41 12.11
CA GLY A 99 11.78 12.01 10.95
C GLY A 99 12.99 11.18 10.49
N THR A 100 12.91 9.85 10.56
CA THR A 100 14.00 8.94 10.19
C THR A 100 13.61 8.07 8.99
N GLY A 101 14.56 7.33 8.43
CA GLY A 101 14.31 6.41 7.34
C GLY A 101 13.84 7.16 6.10
N PHE A 102 12.66 6.80 5.55
CA PHE A 102 12.07 7.48 4.40
C PHE A 102 11.83 8.98 4.67
N PHE A 103 11.60 9.35 5.93
CA PHE A 103 11.33 10.74 6.33
C PHE A 103 12.60 11.51 6.72
N THR A 104 13.79 10.97 6.45
CA THR A 104 15.04 11.68 6.76
C THR A 104 15.08 13.02 6.02
N GLY A 105 15.34 14.10 6.75
CA GLY A 105 15.31 15.47 6.23
C GLY A 105 13.94 16.15 6.27
N GLN A 106 12.89 15.44 6.71
CA GLN A 106 11.57 16.01 6.99
C GLN A 106 11.39 16.24 8.51
N PRO A 107 10.64 17.27 8.93
CA PRO A 107 10.26 17.44 10.32
C PRO A 107 9.51 16.19 10.86
N PRO A 108 9.80 15.74 12.09
CA PRO A 108 9.07 14.61 12.68
C PRO A 108 7.56 14.89 12.77
N MET A 109 6.74 13.95 12.31
CA MET A 109 5.27 14.08 12.30
C MET A 109 4.64 13.71 13.66
N SER A 110 5.12 14.31 14.75
CA SER A 110 4.84 13.89 16.14
C SER A 110 3.36 13.92 16.56
N GLY A 111 2.50 14.60 15.79
CA GLY A 111 1.05 14.64 15.98
C GLY A 111 0.30 13.39 15.51
N LEU A 112 0.91 12.54 14.67
CA LEU A 112 0.24 11.35 14.14
C LEU A 112 -0.09 10.33 15.23
N ARG A 113 -1.22 9.64 15.08
CA ARG A 113 -1.67 8.57 16.00
C ARG A 113 -2.18 7.38 15.19
N GLY A 114 -1.75 6.19 15.57
CA GLY A 114 -2.32 4.95 15.05
C GLY A 114 -3.70 4.72 15.66
N LEU A 115 -4.71 4.45 14.81
CA LEU A 115 -6.07 4.11 15.25
C LEU A 115 -6.28 2.61 15.34
N ALA A 116 -5.81 1.88 14.32
CA ALA A 116 -5.90 0.43 14.24
C ALA A 116 -4.84 -0.10 13.24
N VAL A 117 -4.56 -1.40 13.31
CA VAL A 117 -3.85 -2.14 12.27
C VAL A 117 -4.86 -2.99 11.53
N ILE A 118 -5.00 -2.75 10.22
CA ILE A 118 -5.82 -3.58 9.35
C ILE A 118 -4.92 -4.71 8.85
N PRO A 119 -5.20 -5.99 9.17
CA PRO A 119 -4.35 -7.09 8.76
C PRO A 119 -4.41 -7.25 7.24
N GLN A 120 -3.25 -7.18 6.59
CA GLN A 120 -3.07 -7.45 5.15
C GLN A 120 -1.94 -8.45 4.99
N ASN A 121 -2.15 -9.48 4.17
CA ASN A 121 -1.11 -10.44 3.81
C ASN A 121 -0.32 -9.95 2.59
N ASP A 122 0.13 -8.70 2.66
CA ASP A 122 0.95 -8.10 1.60
C ASP A 122 2.43 -8.18 1.94
N ARG A 123 3.25 -8.32 0.91
CA ARG A 123 4.70 -8.42 1.03
C ARG A 123 5.32 -7.74 -0.16
N LEU A 124 6.45 -7.09 0.09
CA LEU A 124 7.39 -6.73 -0.96
C LEU A 124 8.11 -8.02 -1.40
N VAL A 125 7.98 -8.40 -2.66
CA VAL A 125 8.47 -9.68 -3.18
C VAL A 125 9.36 -9.46 -4.39
N LEU A 126 10.53 -10.11 -4.39
CA LEU A 126 11.35 -10.28 -5.59
C LEU A 126 10.87 -11.52 -6.33
N GLY A 127 10.40 -11.37 -7.56
CA GLY A 127 10.09 -12.46 -8.48
C GLY A 127 11.15 -12.56 -9.57
N LEU A 128 11.62 -13.76 -9.89
CA LEU A 128 12.60 -14.01 -10.95
C LEU A 128 12.05 -14.94 -12.03
N ASP A 129 12.42 -14.69 -13.28
CA ASP A 129 12.17 -15.62 -14.38
C ASP A 129 12.99 -16.91 -14.17
N PRO A 130 12.39 -18.11 -14.34
CA PRO A 130 13.07 -19.39 -14.11
C PRO A 130 14.36 -19.56 -14.93
N SER A 131 14.48 -18.89 -16.08
CA SER A 131 15.67 -18.95 -16.94
C SER A 131 16.94 -18.45 -16.24
N LEU A 132 16.82 -17.64 -15.19
CA LEU A 132 17.96 -17.19 -14.38
C LEU A 132 18.53 -18.29 -13.48
N GLY A 133 17.81 -19.40 -13.28
CA GLY A 133 18.26 -20.53 -12.47
C GLY A 133 18.52 -20.20 -10.99
N CYS A 134 17.93 -19.11 -10.49
CA CYS A 134 18.08 -18.63 -9.11
C CYS A 134 16.78 -18.87 -8.33
N LYS A 135 16.90 -19.36 -7.09
CA LYS A 135 15.74 -19.61 -6.18
C LYS A 135 15.91 -18.94 -4.82
N THR A 136 17.10 -18.43 -4.53
CA THR A 136 17.48 -17.80 -3.28
C THR A 136 18.33 -16.57 -3.53
N PHE A 137 18.46 -15.66 -2.56
CA PHE A 137 19.43 -14.57 -2.66
C PHE A 137 20.88 -15.06 -2.70
N ALA A 138 21.19 -16.19 -2.06
CA ALA A 138 22.48 -16.86 -2.18
C ALA A 138 22.81 -17.22 -3.64
N ASP A 139 21.85 -17.79 -4.38
CA ASP A 139 22.01 -18.06 -5.82
C ASP A 139 22.34 -16.79 -6.61
N ILE A 140 21.65 -15.69 -6.31
CA ILE A 140 21.82 -14.42 -7.02
C ILE A 140 23.23 -13.88 -6.80
N ARG A 141 23.72 -13.89 -5.55
CA ARG A 141 25.08 -13.42 -5.21
C ARG A 141 26.18 -14.27 -5.83
N GLU A 142 25.97 -15.59 -5.92
CA GLU A 142 26.93 -16.53 -6.52
C GLU A 142 26.96 -16.42 -8.04
N LYS A 143 25.79 -16.50 -8.68
CA LYS A 143 25.64 -16.58 -10.14
C LYS A 143 25.73 -15.23 -10.83
N LYS A 144 25.43 -14.14 -10.11
CA LYS A 144 25.46 -12.75 -10.61
C LYS A 144 24.74 -12.61 -11.96
N PRO A 145 23.48 -13.07 -12.06
CA PRO A 145 22.81 -13.15 -13.35
C PRO A 145 22.55 -11.76 -13.92
N LYS A 146 22.59 -11.65 -15.26
CA LYS A 146 22.16 -10.45 -15.98
C LYS A 146 20.63 -10.34 -15.91
N MET A 147 20.14 -9.54 -14.97
CA MET A 147 18.71 -9.30 -14.79
C MET A 147 18.26 -8.02 -15.50
N LYS A 148 17.07 -8.05 -16.11
CA LYS A 148 16.30 -6.84 -16.39
C LYS A 148 15.18 -6.75 -15.36
N ILE A 149 15.33 -5.87 -14.38
CA ILE A 149 14.45 -5.77 -13.20
C ILE A 149 13.52 -4.55 -13.31
N ALA A 150 12.22 -4.76 -13.04
CA ALA A 150 11.25 -3.70 -12.80
C ALA A 150 11.09 -3.44 -11.30
N MET A 151 11.24 -2.19 -10.84
CA MET A 151 11.06 -1.82 -9.42
C MET A 151 10.83 -0.32 -9.21
N GLY A 152 10.46 0.10 -8.00
CA GLY A 152 10.31 1.52 -7.65
C GLY A 152 11.65 2.27 -7.54
N PRO A 153 11.73 3.55 -7.94
CA PRO A 153 12.91 4.39 -7.77
C PRO A 153 13.06 4.91 -6.32
N ASP A 154 14.29 5.01 -5.80
CA ASP A 154 14.57 5.69 -4.52
C ASP A 154 14.79 7.20 -4.74
N THR A 155 13.70 7.92 -5.04
CA THR A 155 13.70 9.38 -5.34
C THR A 155 13.21 10.26 -4.18
N GLY A 156 12.95 9.68 -3.01
CA GLY A 156 12.42 10.38 -1.84
C GLY A 156 10.92 10.68 -1.88
N ASP A 157 10.25 10.44 -3.02
CA ASP A 157 8.79 10.52 -3.19
C ASP A 157 8.14 9.15 -3.44
N SER A 158 8.89 8.06 -3.27
CA SER A 158 8.44 6.67 -3.41
C SER A 158 8.83 5.82 -2.20
N GLN A 159 7.86 5.47 -1.35
CA GLN A 159 8.06 4.61 -0.19
C GLN A 159 8.40 3.19 -0.65
N ILE A 160 7.71 2.74 -1.70
CA ILE A 160 7.92 1.42 -2.27
C ILE A 160 9.32 1.30 -2.88
N GLY A 161 9.80 2.33 -3.61
CA GLY A 161 11.17 2.37 -4.12
C GLY A 161 12.19 2.41 -2.99
N TYR A 162 12.01 3.29 -2.01
CA TYR A 162 12.87 3.35 -0.82
C TYR A 162 13.01 1.99 -0.11
N LEU A 163 11.89 1.25 0.05
CA LEU A 163 11.88 -0.07 0.66
C LEU A 163 12.49 -1.14 -0.27
N ALA A 164 12.23 -1.09 -1.58
CA ALA A 164 12.77 -2.02 -2.56
C ALA A 164 14.30 -1.96 -2.64
N HIS A 165 14.88 -0.75 -2.62
CA HIS A 165 16.32 -0.58 -2.57
C HIS A 165 16.93 -1.18 -1.30
N ARG A 166 16.35 -0.90 -0.13
CA ARG A 166 16.83 -1.45 1.15
C ARG A 166 16.63 -2.94 1.28
N TYR A 167 15.55 -3.48 0.72
CA TYR A 167 15.31 -4.91 0.63
C TYR A 167 16.44 -5.60 -0.13
N LEU A 168 16.76 -5.09 -1.32
CA LEU A 168 17.88 -5.59 -2.12
C LEU A 168 19.24 -5.45 -1.43
N GLU A 169 19.51 -4.31 -0.80
CA GLU A 169 20.74 -4.06 -0.05
C GLU A 169 20.89 -4.99 1.15
N ALA A 170 19.82 -5.23 1.90
CA ALA A 170 19.81 -6.15 3.03
C ALA A 170 20.16 -7.59 2.61
N HIS A 171 19.85 -7.96 1.37
CA HIS A 171 20.21 -9.25 0.79
C HIS A 171 21.53 -9.24 0.00
N GLY A 172 22.29 -8.15 0.03
CA GLY A 172 23.59 -8.05 -0.64
C GLY A 172 23.51 -8.05 -2.18
N VAL A 173 22.41 -7.55 -2.75
CA VAL A 173 22.17 -7.44 -4.20
C VAL A 173 21.69 -6.03 -4.53
N ALA A 174 22.52 -5.02 -4.27
CA ALA A 174 22.11 -3.63 -4.51
C ALA A 174 21.96 -3.34 -6.03
N VAL A 175 21.26 -2.28 -6.38
CA VAL A 175 21.09 -1.83 -7.78
C VAL A 175 22.43 -1.68 -8.50
N LYS A 176 23.46 -1.16 -7.83
CA LYS A 176 24.82 -1.06 -8.38
C LYS A 176 25.41 -2.41 -8.78
N ASP A 177 25.08 -3.48 -8.05
CA ASP A 177 25.60 -4.82 -8.30
C ASP A 177 24.93 -5.41 -9.54
N ILE A 178 23.59 -5.26 -9.65
CA ILE A 178 22.82 -5.64 -10.84
C ILE A 178 23.39 -4.97 -12.10
N LEU A 179 23.65 -3.66 -12.04
CA LEU A 179 24.26 -2.92 -13.14
C LEU A 179 25.69 -3.40 -13.45
N ALA A 180 26.50 -3.67 -12.42
CA ALA A 180 27.86 -4.18 -12.59
C ALA A 180 27.90 -5.59 -13.22
N TRP A 181 26.85 -6.40 -13.04
CA TRP A 181 26.68 -7.70 -13.70
C TRP A 181 26.17 -7.59 -15.15
N GLY A 182 26.02 -6.36 -15.65
CA GLY A 182 25.52 -6.06 -16.99
C GLY A 182 24.00 -6.11 -17.11
N GLY A 183 23.28 -6.08 -15.98
CA GLY A 183 21.82 -5.99 -15.91
C GLY A 183 21.27 -4.61 -16.25
N GLU A 184 19.95 -4.50 -16.21
CA GLU A 184 19.17 -3.30 -16.50
C GLU A 184 18.12 -3.09 -15.39
N VAL A 185 17.94 -1.86 -14.95
CA VAL A 185 16.91 -1.48 -13.97
C VAL A 185 15.94 -0.52 -14.64
N VAL A 186 14.65 -0.88 -14.63
CA VAL A 186 13.56 -0.06 -15.17
C VAL A 186 12.66 0.36 -14.02
N PHE A 187 12.46 1.66 -13.88
CA PHE A 187 11.70 2.20 -12.76
C PHE A 187 10.21 2.35 -13.07
N GLY A 188 9.37 1.89 -12.14
CA GLY A 188 7.93 2.09 -12.12
C GLY A 188 7.44 2.11 -10.66
N ASN A 189 6.48 2.96 -10.33
CA ASN A 189 6.06 3.12 -8.93
C ASN A 189 4.92 2.16 -8.58
N ARG A 190 3.90 2.11 -9.43
CA ARG A 190 2.71 1.31 -9.13
C ARG A 190 2.92 -0.17 -9.45
N PRO A 191 2.19 -1.07 -8.77
CA PRO A 191 2.32 -2.50 -9.02
C PRO A 191 2.11 -2.88 -10.49
N GLU A 192 1.06 -2.37 -11.12
CA GLU A 192 0.72 -2.65 -12.52
C GLU A 192 1.76 -2.09 -13.51
N GLU A 193 2.45 -1.00 -13.18
CA GLU A 193 3.51 -0.42 -14.03
C GLU A 193 4.73 -1.34 -14.09
N CYS A 194 4.98 -2.11 -13.02
CA CYS A 194 6.11 -3.03 -12.95
C CYS A 194 5.73 -4.45 -13.40
N LEU A 195 4.56 -4.93 -12.96
CA LEU A 195 4.14 -6.31 -13.16
C LEU A 195 3.64 -6.57 -14.57
N LEU A 196 2.79 -5.70 -15.14
CA LEU A 196 2.21 -5.91 -16.47
C LEU A 196 3.26 -6.10 -17.58
N PRO A 197 4.33 -5.29 -17.66
CA PRO A 197 5.40 -5.52 -18.64
C PRO A 197 6.13 -6.85 -18.47
N CYS A 198 6.16 -7.41 -17.26
CA CYS A 198 6.79 -8.71 -17.00
C CYS A 198 5.99 -9.88 -17.56
N HIS A 199 4.73 -9.72 -17.96
CA HIS A 199 3.98 -10.78 -18.64
C HIS A 199 4.39 -10.92 -20.11
N ASP A 200 4.85 -9.83 -20.74
CA ASP A 200 5.21 -9.82 -22.15
C ASP A 200 6.68 -10.26 -22.36
N LEU A 201 6.86 -11.40 -23.04
CA LEU A 201 8.18 -11.93 -23.38
C LEU A 201 8.99 -10.97 -24.26
N ALA A 202 8.33 -10.16 -25.10
CA ALA A 202 9.00 -9.20 -25.97
C ALA A 202 9.68 -8.07 -25.19
N GLN A 203 9.24 -7.79 -23.96
CA GLN A 203 9.85 -6.75 -23.11
C GLN A 203 11.15 -7.22 -22.45
N GLY A 204 11.38 -8.54 -22.39
CA GLY A 204 12.62 -9.14 -21.89
C GLY A 204 12.88 -8.99 -20.39
N PHE A 205 11.87 -8.59 -19.59
CA PHE A 205 12.01 -8.54 -18.13
C PHE A 205 12.25 -9.93 -17.56
N THR A 206 13.25 -10.05 -16.68
CA THR A 206 13.61 -11.30 -16.01
C THR A 206 13.52 -11.22 -14.48
N ALA A 207 13.21 -10.05 -13.95
CA ALA A 207 13.00 -9.83 -12.53
C ALA A 207 11.97 -8.72 -12.28
N VAL A 208 11.28 -8.79 -11.15
CA VAL A 208 10.41 -7.72 -10.65
C VAL A 208 10.45 -7.68 -9.14
N LEU A 209 10.53 -6.49 -8.54
CA LEU A 209 10.47 -6.31 -7.09
C LEU A 209 9.33 -5.34 -6.76
N GLN A 210 8.25 -5.88 -6.21
CA GLN A 210 7.03 -5.11 -5.99
C GLN A 210 6.13 -5.71 -4.89
N GLU A 211 5.22 -4.89 -4.35
CA GLU A 211 4.17 -5.30 -3.42
C GLU A 211 2.86 -5.71 -4.12
N ALA A 212 1.73 -5.66 -3.39
CA ALA A 212 0.40 -5.99 -3.87
C ALA A 212 0.25 -7.47 -4.24
N LEU A 213 0.82 -8.37 -3.41
CA LEU A 213 0.89 -9.81 -3.67
C LEU A 213 -0.47 -10.46 -3.92
N THR A 214 -1.55 -9.90 -3.38
CA THR A 214 -2.92 -10.42 -3.52
C THR A 214 -3.59 -10.01 -4.83
N THR A 215 -2.92 -9.26 -5.70
CA THR A 215 -3.45 -8.81 -7.00
C THR A 215 -3.32 -9.89 -8.08
N PRO A 216 -4.19 -9.90 -9.11
CA PRO A 216 -4.13 -10.88 -10.18
C PRO A 216 -2.78 -10.89 -10.92
N TRP A 217 -2.09 -9.75 -11.01
CA TRP A 217 -0.83 -9.65 -11.74
C TRP A 217 0.25 -10.59 -11.21
N TRP A 218 0.37 -10.72 -9.89
CA TRP A 218 1.28 -11.70 -9.29
C TRP A 218 0.87 -13.14 -9.58
N GLY A 219 -0.42 -13.45 -9.42
CA GLY A 219 -0.97 -14.78 -9.73
C GLY A 219 -0.71 -15.16 -11.18
N ASP A 220 -1.02 -14.29 -12.12
CA ASP A 220 -0.81 -14.51 -13.55
C ASP A 220 0.68 -14.63 -13.91
N LEU A 221 1.59 -13.97 -13.17
CA LEU A 221 3.02 -14.01 -13.44
C LEU A 221 3.66 -15.32 -12.91
N VAL A 222 3.21 -15.79 -11.75
CA VAL A 222 3.71 -17.00 -11.08
C VAL A 222 3.02 -18.27 -11.61
N ASP A 223 1.70 -18.26 -11.72
CA ASP A 223 0.89 -19.41 -12.13
C ASP A 223 0.66 -19.46 -13.65
N GLY A 224 0.83 -18.35 -14.35
CA GLY A 224 0.70 -18.27 -15.80
C GLY A 224 1.94 -18.75 -16.58
N PRO A 225 2.07 -18.37 -17.87
CA PRO A 225 3.11 -18.90 -18.75
C PRO A 225 4.54 -18.51 -18.36
N ARG A 226 4.72 -17.34 -17.73
CA ARG A 226 6.05 -16.82 -17.34
C ARG A 226 6.67 -17.58 -16.18
N LYS A 227 5.86 -18.17 -15.30
CA LYS A 227 6.29 -19.01 -14.17
C LYS A 227 7.32 -18.35 -13.26
N PHE A 228 7.21 -17.04 -13.00
CA PHE A 228 8.16 -16.36 -12.13
C PHE A 228 8.20 -17.03 -10.76
N ILE A 229 9.40 -17.09 -10.18
CA ILE A 229 9.68 -17.71 -8.89
C ILE A 229 9.79 -16.58 -7.86
N PRO A 230 8.87 -16.50 -6.88
CA PRO A 230 9.05 -15.63 -5.72
C PRO A 230 10.27 -16.07 -4.92
N ILE A 231 11.19 -15.15 -4.65
CA ILE A 231 12.41 -15.39 -3.90
C ILE A 231 12.15 -15.12 -2.41
N PRO A 232 12.37 -16.11 -1.53
CA PRO A 232 12.24 -15.90 -0.09
C PRO A 232 13.25 -14.86 0.41
N GLY A 233 12.78 -13.89 1.18
CA GLY A 233 13.67 -12.99 1.93
C GLY A 233 14.46 -13.76 2.99
N GLU A 234 15.75 -13.47 3.09
CA GLU A 234 16.61 -13.93 4.18
C GLU A 234 16.26 -13.21 5.51
N PRO A 235 16.44 -13.86 6.67
CA PRO A 235 16.16 -13.26 7.98
C PRO A 235 17.10 -12.13 8.39
#